data_AF-A0A1S8ZMI5-F1
#
_entry.id   AF-A0A1S8ZMI5-F1
#
_cell.length_a   1.000
_cell.length_b   1.000
_cell.length_c   1.000
_cell.angle_alpha   90.00
_cell.angle_beta   90.00
_cell.angle_gamma   90.00
#
_symmetry.space_group_name_H-M   'P 1'
#
loop_
_entity.id
_entity.type
_entity.pdbx_description
1 polymer ?
#
loop_
_entity_poly.entity_id
_entity_poly.type
_entity_poly.pdbx_seq_one_letter_code
_entity_poly.pdbx_strand_id
1 'polypeptide(L)'
;MELWELYKSGIWVEPFLILSICLFILTSIVLYLLIIRSRSRNIKKNRLHAQYSLVIEKLMSLVVFQDIPFSEIKEDQNFSKLFKKAFFREVMIDSIMNLHKNYEGNFAQKLEEFYNDSGLIKDSFKKLKSLKWEVKCKGITELAEINCIEAFDRIIRASKARNKALKITAINASIKLGGVKSMAYLTEHPYPIDEWTQINIIGAFKKHDIGDTKGVELLLESQNTTVISLGLKLIKELKLTQKIPYLTKLVANAPNISIKYEAQNLIQLLTV
;
A
#
# COMPACT_ATOMS: atom_id res chain seq x y z
N MET A 1 35.24 13.80 51.16
CA MET A 1 35.48 15.14 51.73
C MET A 1 35.74 16.14 50.61
N GLU A 2 36.65 15.85 49.67
CA GLU A 2 37.03 16.72 48.54
C GLU A 2 35.87 17.16 47.62
N LEU A 3 34.93 16.26 47.24
CA LEU A 3 33.79 16.64 46.38
C LEU A 3 32.79 17.59 47.07
N TRP A 4 32.66 17.48 48.39
CA TRP A 4 31.75 18.34 49.18
C TRP A 4 32.36 19.72 49.44
N GLU A 5 33.68 19.80 49.61
CA GLU A 5 34.40 21.06 49.68
C GLU A 5 34.45 21.79 48.33
N LEU A 6 34.65 21.06 47.22
CA LEU A 6 34.54 21.58 45.85
C LEU A 6 33.16 22.19 45.58
N TYR A 7 32.08 21.50 45.96
CA TYR A 7 30.71 22.00 45.81
C TYR A 7 30.47 23.28 46.64
N LYS A 8 30.97 23.31 47.88
CA LYS A 8 30.81 24.47 48.78
C LYS A 8 31.64 25.69 48.36
N SER A 9 32.76 25.46 47.67
CA SER A 9 33.66 26.53 47.17
C SER A 9 33.09 27.34 46.00
N GLY A 10 32.10 26.82 45.27
CA GLY A 10 31.50 27.47 44.09
C GLY A 10 32.40 27.51 42.84
N ILE A 11 33.68 27.13 42.95
CA ILE A 11 34.69 27.23 41.88
C ILE A 11 34.34 26.33 40.67
N TRP A 12 33.56 25.26 40.89
CA TRP A 12 33.18 24.31 39.83
C TRP A 12 32.04 24.80 38.94
N VAL A 13 31.32 25.86 39.33
CA VAL A 13 30.15 26.37 38.59
C VAL A 13 30.58 26.97 37.25
N GLU A 14 31.62 27.79 37.23
CA GLU A 14 32.13 28.42 36.01
C GLU A 14 32.59 27.41 34.93
N PRO A 15 33.48 26.44 35.22
CA PRO A 15 33.89 25.45 34.21
C PRO A 15 32.75 24.53 33.79
N PHE A 16 31.81 24.22 34.70
CA PHE A 16 30.61 23.47 34.35
C PHE A 16 29.71 24.24 33.37
N LEU A 17 29.48 25.54 33.61
CA LEU A 17 28.69 26.39 32.71
C LEU A 17 29.36 26.53 31.34
N ILE A 18 30.68 26.73 31.30
CA ILE A 18 31.44 26.79 30.04
C ILE A 18 31.32 25.47 29.28
N LEU A 19 31.50 24.33 29.95
CA LEU A 19 31.36 23.01 29.33
C LEU A 19 29.94 22.79 28.78
N SER A 20 28.92 23.17 29.55
CA SER A 20 27.51 23.05 29.16
C SER A 20 27.20 23.90 27.93
N ILE A 21 27.69 25.15 27.89
CA ILE A 21 27.54 26.05 26.73
C ILE A 21 28.26 25.48 25.51
N CYS A 22 29.49 25.01 25.66
CA CYS A 22 30.25 24.38 24.56
C CYS A 22 29.55 23.13 24.01
N LEU A 23 29.03 22.27 24.90
CA LEU A 23 28.28 21.08 24.51
C LEU A 23 26.99 21.46 23.77
N PHE A 24 26.25 22.46 24.28
CA PHE A 24 25.07 22.98 23.62
C PHE A 24 25.39 23.48 22.21
N ILE A 25 26.39 24.35 22.05
CA ILE A 25 26.83 24.86 20.75
C ILE A 25 27.24 23.72 19.81
N LEU A 26 28.01 22.74 20.31
CA LEU A 26 28.42 21.58 19.51
C LEU A 26 27.22 20.77 19.02
N THR A 27 26.26 20.48 19.91
CA THR A 27 25.03 19.76 19.53
C THR A 27 24.21 20.55 18.52
N SER A 28 24.09 21.87 18.67
CA SER A 28 23.41 22.74 17.71
C SER A 28 24.07 22.70 16.32
N ILE A 29 25.41 22.76 16.26
CA ILE A 29 26.16 22.67 15.00
C ILE A 29 25.95 21.30 14.34
N VAL A 30 26.03 20.21 15.12
CA VAL A 30 25.81 18.85 14.59
C VAL A 30 24.40 18.70 14.02
N LEU A 31 23.36 19.13 14.75
CA LEU A 31 21.98 19.09 14.27
C LEU A 31 21.79 19.94 13.01
N TYR A 32 22.38 21.13 12.96
CA TYR A 32 22.33 22.01 11.79
C TYR A 32 22.93 21.33 10.55
N LEU A 33 24.10 20.71 10.67
CA LEU A 33 24.74 19.97 9.58
C LEU A 33 23.91 18.75 9.13
N LEU A 34 23.29 18.02 10.06
CA LEU A 34 22.40 16.90 9.73
C LEU A 34 21.17 17.37 8.93
N ILE A 35 20.56 18.49 9.33
CA ILE A 35 19.41 19.08 8.63
C ILE A 35 19.80 19.52 7.22
N ILE A 36 20.92 20.24 7.06
CA ILE A 36 21.40 20.66 5.73
C ILE A 36 21.67 19.45 4.85
N ARG A 37 22.37 18.44 5.38
CA ARG A 37 22.70 17.24 4.61
C ARG A 37 21.45 16.49 4.17
N SER A 38 20.46 16.34 5.06
CA SER A 38 19.17 15.74 4.74
C SER A 38 18.44 16.52 3.65
N ARG A 39 18.31 17.84 3.83
CA ARG A 39 17.63 18.73 2.89
C ARG A 39 18.32 18.75 1.52
N SER A 40 19.64 18.86 1.47
CA SER A 40 20.43 18.85 0.23
C SER A 40 20.29 17.53 -0.52
N ARG A 41 20.34 16.39 0.19
CA ARG A 41 20.07 15.07 -0.41
C ARG A 41 18.67 14.98 -1.01
N ASN A 42 17.66 15.46 -0.29
CA ASN A 42 16.27 15.48 -0.76
C ASN A 42 16.10 16.40 -1.98
N ILE A 43 16.68 17.60 -1.96
CA ILE A 43 16.65 18.52 -3.11
C ILE A 43 17.29 17.88 -4.33
N LYS A 44 18.46 17.26 -4.19
CA LYS A 44 19.16 16.62 -5.30
C LYS A 44 18.35 15.45 -5.86
N LYS A 45 17.73 14.64 -4.98
CA LYS A 45 16.83 13.55 -5.36
C LYS A 45 15.60 14.08 -6.11
N ASN A 46 14.97 15.15 -5.64
CA ASN A 46 13.79 15.73 -6.27
C ASN A 46 14.11 16.36 -7.63
N ARG A 47 15.26 17.04 -7.76
CA ARG A 47 15.73 17.55 -9.06
C ARG A 47 15.96 16.41 -10.05
N LEU A 48 16.60 15.34 -9.60
CA LEU A 48 16.85 14.17 -10.44
C LEU A 48 15.54 13.44 -10.80
N HIS A 49 14.58 13.38 -9.87
CA HIS A 49 13.24 12.87 -10.14
C HIS A 49 12.57 13.67 -11.25
N ALA A 50 12.53 15.00 -11.15
CA ALA A 50 11.93 15.86 -12.17
C ALA A 50 12.60 15.67 -13.54
N GLN A 51 13.94 15.61 -13.60
CA GLN A 51 14.67 15.35 -14.83
C GLN A 51 14.33 13.99 -15.45
N TYR A 52 14.27 12.95 -14.63
CA TYR A 52 13.91 11.61 -15.09
C TYR A 52 12.45 11.51 -15.51
N SER A 53 11.54 12.16 -14.78
CA SER A 53 10.11 12.22 -15.12
C SER A 53 9.90 12.78 -16.52
N LEU A 54 10.56 13.87 -16.90
CA LEU A 54 10.43 14.44 -18.25
C LEU A 54 10.86 13.46 -19.36
N VAL A 55 11.96 12.73 -19.14
CA VAL A 55 12.43 11.72 -20.11
C VAL A 55 11.45 10.56 -20.18
N ILE A 56 10.96 10.07 -19.03
CA ILE A 56 10.04 8.95 -18.93
C ILE A 56 8.68 9.31 -19.53
N GLU A 57 8.13 10.50 -19.28
CA GLU A 57 6.85 10.95 -19.85
C GLU A 57 6.89 10.95 -21.37
N LYS A 58 7.98 11.45 -21.97
CA LYS A 58 8.17 11.39 -23.42
C LYS A 58 8.20 9.94 -23.92
N LEU A 59 8.91 9.05 -23.23
CA LEU A 59 8.98 7.64 -23.59
C LEU A 59 7.64 6.92 -23.45
N MET A 60 6.92 7.16 -22.35
CA MET A 60 5.60 6.55 -22.12
C MET A 60 4.58 7.04 -23.14
N SER A 61 4.67 8.30 -23.59
CA SER A 61 3.86 8.80 -24.70
C SER A 61 4.11 8.02 -26.00
N LEU A 62 5.37 7.73 -26.32
CA LEU A 62 5.73 6.90 -27.48
C LEU A 62 5.19 5.46 -27.35
N VAL A 63 5.36 4.83 -26.20
CA VAL A 63 4.86 3.47 -25.95
C VAL A 63 3.33 3.40 -26.06
N VAL A 64 2.63 4.29 -25.36
CA VAL A 64 1.17 4.21 -25.19
C VAL A 64 0.44 4.66 -26.47
N PHE A 65 0.91 5.73 -27.12
CA PHE A 65 0.21 6.33 -28.27
C PHE A 65 0.78 5.94 -29.63
N GLN A 66 2.05 5.52 -29.73
CA GLN A 66 2.68 5.14 -31.00
C GLN A 66 3.01 3.65 -31.09
N ASP A 67 2.61 2.85 -30.09
CA ASP A 67 2.78 1.38 -30.09
C ASP A 67 4.23 0.92 -30.23
N ILE A 68 5.18 1.72 -29.76
CA ILE A 68 6.60 1.35 -29.81
C ILE A 68 6.90 0.29 -28.74
N PRO A 69 7.37 -0.91 -29.14
CA PRO A 69 7.68 -1.98 -28.20
C PRO A 69 8.95 -1.67 -27.38
N PHE A 70 9.08 -2.30 -26.21
CA PHE A 70 10.25 -2.11 -25.36
C PHE A 70 11.57 -2.51 -26.05
N SER A 71 11.54 -3.48 -26.97
CA SER A 71 12.72 -3.92 -27.73
C SER A 71 13.37 -2.77 -28.50
N GLU A 72 12.58 -1.93 -29.17
CA GLU A 72 13.07 -0.77 -29.92
C GLU A 72 13.62 0.31 -28.99
N ILE A 73 12.94 0.58 -27.87
CA ILE A 73 13.40 1.56 -26.87
C ILE A 73 14.74 1.15 -26.25
N LYS A 74 14.94 -0.16 -26.07
CA LYS A 74 16.18 -0.71 -25.51
C LYS A 74 17.39 -0.46 -26.40
N GLU A 75 17.22 -0.30 -27.71
CA GLU A 75 18.30 -0.01 -28.66
C GLU A 75 18.91 1.39 -28.45
N ASP A 76 18.15 2.35 -27.89
CA ASP A 76 18.69 3.65 -27.51
C ASP A 76 19.72 3.49 -26.39
N GLN A 77 20.98 3.79 -26.70
CA GLN A 77 22.09 3.73 -25.76
C GLN A 77 21.91 4.67 -24.56
N ASN A 78 21.28 5.83 -24.75
CA ASN A 78 21.04 6.80 -23.68
C ASN A 78 20.02 6.24 -22.69
N PHE A 79 18.90 5.72 -23.21
CA PHE A 79 17.92 5.00 -22.41
C PHE A 79 18.56 3.83 -21.66
N SER A 80 19.28 2.96 -22.36
CA SER A 80 19.94 1.79 -21.76
C SER A 80 20.91 2.15 -20.63
N LYS A 81 21.63 3.28 -20.74
CA LYS A 81 22.50 3.79 -19.66
C LYS A 81 21.69 4.28 -18.46
N LEU A 82 20.57 4.98 -18.69
CA LEU A 82 19.67 5.45 -17.63
C LEU A 82 18.97 4.28 -16.94
N PHE A 83 18.49 3.31 -17.69
CA PHE A 83 17.73 2.15 -17.21
C PHE A 83 18.52 1.22 -16.30
N LYS A 84 19.86 1.25 -16.35
CA LYS A 84 20.74 0.57 -15.38
C LYS A 84 20.69 1.20 -13.98
N LYS A 85 20.26 2.46 -13.84
CA LYS A 85 20.22 3.15 -12.56
C LYS A 85 18.94 2.79 -11.80
N ALA A 86 19.08 2.22 -10.60
CA ALA A 86 17.95 1.83 -9.76
C ALA A 86 16.97 2.98 -9.49
N PHE A 87 17.47 4.22 -9.29
CA PHE A 87 16.61 5.38 -9.08
C PHE A 87 15.81 5.75 -10.33
N PHE A 88 16.37 5.58 -11.54
CA PHE A 88 15.64 5.83 -12.77
C PHE A 88 14.50 4.81 -12.96
N ARG A 89 14.79 3.52 -12.73
CA ARG A 89 13.77 2.46 -12.73
C ARG A 89 12.66 2.74 -11.72
N GLU A 90 13.01 3.22 -10.53
CA GLU A 90 12.02 3.58 -9.51
C GLU A 90 11.10 4.72 -9.96
N VAL A 91 11.66 5.79 -10.55
CA VAL A 91 10.86 6.90 -11.11
C VAL A 91 9.98 6.43 -12.27
N MET A 92 10.48 5.48 -13.07
CA MET A 92 9.73 4.89 -14.17
C MET A 92 8.54 4.06 -13.68
N ILE A 93 8.75 3.22 -12.66
CA ILE A 93 7.65 2.49 -12.00
C ILE A 93 6.62 3.48 -11.48
N ASP A 94 7.05 4.51 -10.75
CA ASP A 94 6.13 5.52 -10.20
C ASP A 94 5.31 6.24 -11.30
N SER A 95 5.95 6.55 -12.44
CA SER A 95 5.27 7.12 -13.60
C SER A 95 4.27 6.15 -14.24
N ILE A 96 4.65 4.90 -14.48
CA ILE A 96 3.75 3.87 -15.02
C ILE A 96 2.57 3.64 -14.09
N MET A 97 2.78 3.56 -12.77
CA MET A 97 1.70 3.41 -11.80
C MET A 97 0.74 4.60 -11.83
N ASN A 98 1.25 5.82 -12.03
CA ASN A 98 0.41 7.00 -12.13
C ASN A 98 -0.40 7.00 -13.42
N LEU A 99 0.21 6.61 -14.56
CA LEU A 99 -0.52 6.51 -15.82
C LEU A 99 -1.57 5.40 -15.75
N HIS A 100 -1.21 4.20 -15.31
CA HIS A 100 -2.11 3.04 -15.24
C HIS A 100 -3.36 3.29 -14.39
N LYS A 101 -3.27 4.11 -13.33
CA LYS A 101 -4.43 4.49 -12.53
C LYS A 101 -5.45 5.39 -13.24
N ASN A 102 -5.02 6.06 -14.30
CA ASN A 102 -5.81 7.07 -15.03
C ASN A 102 -6.21 6.61 -16.44
N TYR A 103 -5.68 5.49 -16.91
CA TYR A 103 -5.98 4.92 -18.23
C TYR A 103 -6.61 3.53 -18.07
N GLU A 104 -7.54 3.20 -18.96
CA GLU A 104 -8.20 1.90 -19.02
C GLU A 104 -8.09 1.29 -20.43
N GLY A 105 -8.48 0.03 -20.56
CA GLY A 105 -8.47 -0.68 -21.85
C GLY A 105 -7.08 -0.82 -22.46
N ASN A 106 -6.97 -0.54 -23.77
CA ASN A 106 -5.74 -0.76 -24.54
C ASN A 106 -4.53 -0.01 -23.95
N PHE A 107 -4.71 1.24 -23.48
CA PHE A 107 -3.60 2.01 -22.92
C PHE A 107 -3.07 1.41 -21.62
N ALA A 108 -3.95 0.87 -20.76
CA ALA A 108 -3.54 0.15 -19.56
C ALA A 108 -2.75 -1.12 -19.91
N GLN A 109 -3.24 -1.90 -20.90
CA GLN A 109 -2.59 -3.12 -21.35
C GLN A 109 -1.17 -2.85 -21.88
N LYS A 110 -0.96 -1.80 -22.69
CA LYS A 110 0.39 -1.42 -23.16
C LYS A 110 1.35 -1.07 -22.02
N LEU A 111 0.84 -0.43 -20.96
CA LEU A 111 1.64 -0.12 -19.78
C LEU A 111 2.02 -1.41 -19.02
N GLU A 112 1.10 -2.36 -18.88
CA GLU A 112 1.37 -3.67 -18.27
C GLU A 112 2.41 -4.47 -19.09
N GLU A 113 2.26 -4.51 -20.41
CA GLU A 113 3.21 -5.16 -21.34
C GLU A 113 4.60 -4.55 -21.21
N PHE A 114 4.73 -3.23 -21.31
CA PHE A 114 6.01 -2.55 -21.11
C PHE A 114 6.62 -2.86 -19.74
N TYR A 115 5.80 -2.87 -18.69
CA TYR A 115 6.25 -3.13 -17.32
C TYR A 115 6.83 -4.54 -17.15
N ASN A 116 6.23 -5.51 -17.83
CA ASN A 116 6.67 -6.91 -17.87
C ASN A 116 7.95 -7.06 -18.70
N ASP A 117 7.95 -6.59 -19.95
CA ASP A 117 9.05 -6.75 -20.90
C ASP A 117 10.33 -6.06 -20.44
N SER A 118 10.19 -4.89 -19.81
CA SER A 118 11.30 -4.13 -19.24
C SER A 118 11.86 -4.75 -17.95
N GLY A 119 11.17 -5.75 -17.40
CA GLY A 119 11.54 -6.45 -16.17
C GLY A 119 11.35 -5.62 -14.91
N LEU A 120 10.62 -4.50 -14.96
CA LEU A 120 10.32 -3.67 -13.78
C LEU A 120 9.52 -4.43 -12.72
N ILE A 121 8.70 -5.39 -13.15
CA ILE A 121 7.99 -6.31 -12.25
C ILE A 121 8.92 -7.02 -11.26
N LYS A 122 10.16 -7.32 -11.66
CA LYS A 122 11.16 -7.96 -10.78
C LYS A 122 11.59 -7.03 -9.64
N ASP A 123 11.65 -5.72 -9.87
CA ASP A 123 11.96 -4.74 -8.82
C ASP A 123 10.84 -4.69 -7.78
N SER A 124 9.58 -4.79 -8.19
CA SER A 124 8.44 -4.80 -7.28
C SER A 124 8.34 -6.10 -6.49
N PHE A 125 8.65 -7.24 -7.11
CA PHE A 125 8.83 -8.48 -6.35
C PHE A 125 9.98 -8.41 -5.34
N LYS A 126 11.07 -7.70 -5.65
CA LYS A 126 12.18 -7.48 -4.71
C LYS A 126 11.74 -6.66 -3.50
N LYS A 127 10.86 -5.67 -3.69
CA LYS A 127 10.29 -4.85 -2.60
C LYS A 127 9.52 -5.69 -1.58
N LEU A 128 8.86 -6.78 -1.99
CA LEU A 128 8.16 -7.70 -1.07
C LEU A 128 9.08 -8.37 -0.04
N LYS A 129 10.39 -8.48 -0.35
CA LYS A 129 11.41 -9.06 0.54
C LYS A 129 12.02 -8.06 1.53
N SER A 130 11.71 -6.77 1.41
CA SER A 130 12.26 -5.71 2.27
C SER A 130 11.82 -5.89 3.72
N LEU A 131 12.66 -5.58 4.71
CA LEU A 131 12.22 -5.53 6.12
C LEU A 131 11.37 -4.28 6.43
N LYS A 132 11.53 -3.21 5.63
CA LYS A 132 10.77 -1.96 5.78
C LYS A 132 9.36 -2.15 5.26
N TRP A 133 8.37 -1.97 6.13
CA TRP A 133 6.97 -2.18 5.80
C TRP A 133 6.49 -1.22 4.72
N GLU A 134 7.00 0.02 4.67
CA GLU A 134 6.69 1.03 3.67
C GLU A 134 7.10 0.55 2.27
N VAL A 135 8.26 -0.07 2.18
CA VAL A 135 8.79 -0.62 0.92
C VAL A 135 7.96 -1.84 0.49
N LYS A 136 7.57 -2.71 1.43
CA LYS A 136 6.65 -3.81 1.12
C LYS A 136 5.31 -3.28 0.62
N CYS A 137 4.71 -2.31 1.30
CA CYS A 137 3.47 -1.66 0.87
C CYS A 137 3.59 -1.15 -0.56
N LYS A 138 4.69 -0.43 -0.88
CA LYS A 138 4.93 0.07 -2.23
C LYS A 138 4.95 -1.06 -3.26
N GLY A 139 5.72 -2.13 -3.01
CA GLY A 139 5.78 -3.29 -3.91
C GLY A 139 4.44 -4.01 -4.07
N ILE A 140 3.67 -4.16 -2.99
CA ILE A 140 2.32 -4.75 -3.04
C ILE A 140 1.38 -3.91 -3.90
N THR A 141 1.38 -2.58 -3.70
CA THR A 141 0.54 -1.67 -4.48
C THR A 141 0.92 -1.69 -5.95
N GLU A 142 2.21 -1.71 -6.27
CA GLU A 142 2.68 -1.79 -7.66
C GLU A 142 2.23 -3.09 -8.35
N LEU A 143 2.43 -4.24 -7.70
CA LEU A 143 2.03 -5.54 -8.26
C LEU A 143 0.52 -5.69 -8.38
N ALA A 144 -0.24 -5.11 -7.44
CA ALA A 144 -1.70 -5.07 -7.54
C ALA A 144 -2.16 -4.13 -8.66
N GLU A 145 -1.49 -3.00 -8.86
CA GLU A 145 -1.86 -2.02 -9.89
C GLU A 145 -1.83 -2.65 -11.27
N ILE A 146 -0.74 -3.34 -11.61
CA ILE A 146 -0.53 -4.07 -12.88
C ILE A 146 -1.11 -5.51 -12.91
N ASN A 147 -2.09 -5.79 -12.04
CA ASN A 147 -2.82 -7.06 -12.04
C ASN A 147 -1.95 -8.35 -11.97
N CYS A 148 -0.81 -8.32 -11.27
CA CYS A 148 0.09 -9.48 -11.13
C CYS A 148 -0.48 -10.53 -10.15
N ILE A 149 -1.19 -11.52 -10.69
CA ILE A 149 -1.81 -12.61 -9.92
C ILE A 149 -0.75 -13.50 -9.24
N GLU A 150 0.44 -13.63 -9.82
CA GLU A 150 1.55 -14.43 -9.25
C GLU A 150 2.04 -13.87 -7.90
N ALA A 151 1.78 -12.60 -7.62
CA ALA A 151 2.09 -11.98 -6.34
C ALA A 151 1.10 -12.36 -5.23
N PHE A 152 -0.07 -12.93 -5.55
CA PHE A 152 -1.19 -13.12 -4.64
C PHE A 152 -0.79 -13.83 -3.33
N ASP A 153 -0.15 -14.99 -3.40
CA ASP A 153 0.19 -15.75 -2.19
C ASP A 153 1.21 -15.01 -1.30
N ARG A 154 2.09 -14.19 -1.90
CA ARG A 154 3.03 -13.35 -1.15
C ARG A 154 2.31 -12.19 -0.47
N ILE A 155 1.33 -11.60 -1.14
CA ILE A 155 0.48 -10.52 -0.63
C ILE A 155 -0.38 -11.04 0.53
N ILE A 156 -0.99 -12.22 0.38
CA ILE A 156 -1.75 -12.89 1.46
C ILE A 156 -0.89 -13.07 2.71
N ARG A 157 0.36 -13.53 2.58
CA ARG A 157 1.28 -13.62 3.74
C ARG A 157 1.54 -12.25 4.38
N ALA A 158 1.63 -11.18 3.60
CA ALA A 158 1.83 -9.83 4.11
C ALA A 158 0.61 -9.29 4.89
N SER A 159 -0.60 -9.75 4.56
CA SER A 159 -1.82 -9.36 5.30
C SER A 159 -1.83 -9.86 6.76
N LYS A 160 -1.02 -10.89 7.08
CA LYS A 160 -0.85 -11.40 8.44
C LYS A 160 0.14 -10.58 9.27
N ALA A 161 0.71 -9.51 8.72
CA ALA A 161 1.69 -8.69 9.42
C ALA A 161 1.09 -7.96 10.63
N ARG A 162 1.93 -7.71 11.66
CA ARG A 162 1.57 -6.90 12.83
C ARG A 162 1.36 -5.43 12.48
N ASN A 163 2.09 -4.91 11.49
CA ASN A 163 1.97 -3.53 11.05
C ASN A 163 0.61 -3.29 10.36
N LYS A 164 -0.19 -2.36 10.89
CA LYS A 164 -1.55 -2.07 10.41
C LYS A 164 -1.57 -1.60 8.96
N ALA A 165 -0.66 -0.70 8.56
CA ALA A 165 -0.61 -0.19 7.20
C ALA A 165 -0.30 -1.30 6.19
N LEU A 166 0.71 -2.13 6.47
CA LEU A 166 1.05 -3.28 5.63
C LEU A 166 -0.10 -4.29 5.51
N LYS A 167 -0.78 -4.56 6.63
CA LYS A 167 -1.97 -5.41 6.65
C LYS A 167 -3.06 -4.88 5.72
N ILE A 168 -3.45 -3.61 5.88
CA ILE A 168 -4.50 -2.99 5.06
C ILE A 168 -4.10 -2.98 3.58
N THR A 169 -2.87 -2.57 3.25
CA THR A 169 -2.37 -2.58 1.86
C THR A 169 -2.45 -3.97 1.25
N ALA A 170 -2.03 -4.99 1.99
CA ALA A 170 -2.05 -6.37 1.53
C ALA A 170 -3.47 -6.92 1.35
N ILE A 171 -4.40 -6.61 2.26
CA ILE A 171 -5.80 -7.02 2.11
C ILE A 171 -6.41 -6.37 0.86
N ASN A 172 -6.27 -5.05 0.69
CA ASN A 172 -6.82 -4.34 -0.47
C ASN A 172 -6.26 -4.89 -1.79
N ALA A 173 -4.94 -5.11 -1.84
CA ALA A 173 -4.29 -5.72 -2.99
C ALA A 173 -4.77 -7.16 -3.25
N SER A 174 -4.97 -7.95 -2.20
CA SER A 174 -5.50 -9.31 -2.36
C SER A 174 -6.91 -9.30 -2.95
N ILE A 175 -7.79 -8.41 -2.48
CA ILE A 175 -9.16 -8.29 -3.01
C ILE A 175 -9.14 -7.97 -4.50
N LYS A 176 -8.32 -7.00 -4.91
CA LYS A 176 -8.14 -6.65 -6.32
C LYS A 176 -7.68 -7.85 -7.16
N LEU A 177 -6.68 -8.60 -6.69
CA LEU A 177 -6.04 -9.65 -7.49
C LEU A 177 -6.76 -11.01 -7.48
N GLY A 178 -7.43 -11.36 -6.37
CA GLY A 178 -7.91 -12.73 -6.16
C GLY A 178 -9.42 -12.92 -6.21
N GLY A 179 -10.22 -11.85 -6.29
CA GLY A 179 -11.68 -11.94 -6.36
C GLY A 179 -12.27 -12.91 -5.31
N VAL A 180 -12.92 -13.98 -5.76
CA VAL A 180 -13.50 -15.04 -4.90
C VAL A 180 -12.45 -15.70 -3.99
N LYS A 181 -11.23 -15.95 -4.48
CA LYS A 181 -10.14 -16.55 -3.69
C LYS A 181 -9.78 -15.66 -2.49
N SER A 182 -9.87 -14.35 -2.66
CA SER A 182 -9.66 -13.39 -1.58
C SER A 182 -10.78 -13.40 -0.56
N MET A 183 -12.02 -13.71 -0.99
CA MET A 183 -13.16 -13.83 -0.09
C MET A 183 -12.99 -15.03 0.83
N ALA A 184 -12.65 -16.19 0.27
CA ALA A 184 -12.35 -17.38 1.08
C ALA A 184 -11.25 -17.09 2.12
N TYR A 185 -10.19 -16.38 1.73
CA TYR A 185 -9.15 -15.96 2.66
C TYR A 185 -9.66 -15.03 3.78
N LEU A 186 -10.48 -14.04 3.43
CA LEU A 186 -11.07 -13.12 4.41
C LEU A 186 -12.03 -13.83 5.35
N THR A 187 -12.80 -14.81 4.86
CA THR A 187 -13.68 -15.67 5.68
C THR A 187 -12.90 -16.40 6.77
N GLU A 188 -11.71 -16.89 6.45
CA GLU A 188 -10.83 -17.60 7.39
C GLU A 188 -9.99 -16.67 8.28
N HIS A 189 -10.14 -15.34 8.18
CA HIS A 189 -9.30 -14.39 8.88
C HIS A 189 -9.49 -14.47 10.41
N PRO A 190 -8.48 -14.90 11.19
CA PRO A 190 -8.67 -15.29 12.58
C PRO A 190 -8.76 -14.10 13.55
N TYR A 191 -8.37 -12.89 13.13
CA TYR A 191 -8.31 -11.71 14.00
C TYR A 191 -9.43 -10.73 13.69
N PRO A 192 -9.98 -10.02 14.70
CA PRO A 192 -10.94 -8.96 14.47
C PRO A 192 -10.43 -7.92 13.47
N ILE A 193 -11.31 -7.48 12.57
CA ILE A 193 -11.08 -6.42 11.60
C ILE A 193 -11.72 -5.14 12.15
N ASP A 194 -10.89 -4.14 12.47
CA ASP A 194 -11.38 -2.87 12.98
C ASP A 194 -12.17 -2.08 11.91
N GLU A 195 -13.06 -1.19 12.34
CA GLU A 195 -13.97 -0.45 11.45
C GLU A 195 -13.25 0.32 10.35
N TRP A 196 -12.13 0.96 10.68
CA TRP A 196 -11.33 1.68 9.67
C TRP A 196 -10.82 0.72 8.59
N THR A 197 -10.34 -0.47 8.96
CA THR A 197 -9.93 -1.49 8.01
C THR A 197 -11.12 -1.98 7.17
N GLN A 198 -12.30 -2.16 7.77
CA GLN A 198 -13.52 -2.52 7.02
C GLN A 198 -13.90 -1.46 5.98
N ILE A 199 -13.85 -0.17 6.34
CA ILE A 199 -14.11 0.95 5.41
C ILE A 199 -13.13 0.92 4.23
N ASN A 200 -11.85 0.68 4.49
CA ASN A 200 -10.83 0.58 3.44
C ASN A 200 -11.09 -0.60 2.50
N ILE A 201 -11.51 -1.74 3.05
CA ILE A 201 -11.89 -2.92 2.27
C ILE A 201 -13.09 -2.59 1.37
N ILE A 202 -14.18 -2.05 1.94
CA ILE A 202 -15.38 -1.65 1.18
C ILE A 202 -15.03 -0.67 0.06
N GLY A 203 -14.17 0.31 0.33
CA GLY A 203 -13.67 1.25 -0.67
C GLY A 203 -12.93 0.56 -1.83
N ALA A 204 -12.13 -0.47 -1.53
CA ALA A 204 -11.42 -1.25 -2.55
C ALA A 204 -12.40 -2.01 -3.47
N PHE A 205 -13.48 -2.58 -2.93
CA PHE A 205 -14.52 -3.22 -3.74
C PHE A 205 -15.22 -2.24 -4.67
N LYS A 206 -15.61 -1.07 -4.16
CA LYS A 206 -16.28 -0.04 -4.97
C LYS A 206 -15.40 0.46 -6.11
N LYS A 207 -14.08 0.55 -5.89
CA LYS A 207 -13.13 1.08 -6.87
C LYS A 207 -12.92 0.15 -8.07
N HIS A 208 -12.95 -1.17 -7.85
CA HIS A 208 -12.51 -2.13 -8.85
C HIS A 208 -13.64 -2.79 -9.63
N ASP A 209 -14.86 -2.24 -9.53
CA ASP A 209 -16.11 -2.80 -10.09
C ASP A 209 -16.07 -4.33 -10.14
N ILE A 210 -15.84 -4.92 -8.97
CA ILE A 210 -15.62 -6.36 -8.83
C ILE A 210 -16.99 -7.02 -9.01
N GLY A 211 -17.39 -7.16 -10.27
CA GLY A 211 -18.75 -7.43 -10.73
C GLY A 211 -19.44 -8.58 -10.00
N ASP A 212 -20.77 -8.48 -9.85
CA ASP A 212 -21.70 -9.37 -9.13
C ASP A 212 -21.31 -9.86 -7.73
N THR A 213 -20.11 -9.55 -7.25
CA THR A 213 -19.53 -9.87 -5.93
C THR A 213 -19.70 -11.33 -5.54
N LYS A 214 -19.36 -12.23 -6.46
CA LYS A 214 -19.30 -13.67 -6.18
C LYS A 214 -18.41 -13.92 -4.95
N GLY A 215 -18.91 -14.68 -3.99
CA GLY A 215 -18.17 -15.05 -2.78
C GLY A 215 -18.31 -14.08 -1.60
N VAL A 216 -18.95 -12.92 -1.73
CA VAL A 216 -19.22 -12.04 -0.56
C VAL A 216 -20.09 -12.75 0.49
N GLU A 217 -20.99 -13.63 0.06
CA GLU A 217 -21.78 -14.51 0.91
C GLU A 217 -20.92 -15.39 1.83
N LEU A 218 -19.70 -15.75 1.41
CA LEU A 218 -18.78 -16.56 2.22
C LEU A 218 -18.36 -15.82 3.49
N LEU A 219 -18.34 -14.48 3.47
CA LEU A 219 -17.98 -13.69 4.66
C LEU A 219 -19.01 -13.86 5.78
N LEU A 220 -20.27 -14.15 5.42
CA LEU A 220 -21.35 -14.39 6.38
C LEU A 220 -21.22 -15.72 7.13
N GLU A 221 -20.41 -16.64 6.60
CA GLU A 221 -20.16 -17.97 7.19
C GLU A 221 -18.90 -17.99 8.08
N SER A 222 -18.24 -16.84 8.28
CA SER A 222 -17.05 -16.74 9.11
C SER A 222 -17.34 -16.98 10.60
N GLN A 223 -16.39 -17.57 11.32
CA GLN A 223 -16.40 -17.63 12.79
C GLN A 223 -16.07 -16.27 13.43
N ASN A 224 -15.55 -15.33 12.64
CA ASN A 224 -15.17 -14.00 13.09
C ASN A 224 -16.31 -13.01 12.87
N THR A 225 -16.93 -12.54 13.95
CA THR A 225 -18.10 -11.64 13.90
C THR A 225 -17.80 -10.32 13.17
N THR A 226 -16.56 -9.83 13.20
CA THR A 226 -16.17 -8.63 12.45
C THR A 226 -16.06 -8.87 10.95
N VAL A 227 -15.76 -10.11 10.53
CA VAL A 227 -15.79 -10.52 9.12
C VAL A 227 -17.23 -10.66 8.64
N ILE A 228 -18.13 -11.21 9.48
CA ILE A 228 -19.56 -11.23 9.17
C ILE A 228 -20.10 -9.81 8.99
N SER A 229 -19.78 -8.90 9.93
CA SER A 229 -20.18 -7.48 9.83
C SER A 229 -19.63 -6.81 8.57
N LEU A 230 -18.38 -7.12 8.18
CA LEU A 230 -17.82 -6.67 6.89
C LEU A 230 -18.66 -7.19 5.70
N GLY A 231 -19.06 -8.47 5.71
CA GLY A 231 -19.93 -9.05 4.68
C GLY A 231 -21.29 -8.37 4.59
N LEU A 232 -21.94 -8.12 5.73
CA LEU A 232 -23.21 -7.38 5.79
C LEU A 232 -23.07 -5.97 5.23
N LYS A 233 -22.01 -5.25 5.60
CA LYS A 233 -21.72 -3.91 5.07
C LYS A 233 -21.43 -3.93 3.58
N LEU A 234 -20.69 -4.90 3.05
CA LEU A 234 -20.47 -5.04 1.61
C LEU A 234 -21.78 -5.27 0.86
N ILE A 235 -22.65 -6.15 1.36
CA ILE A 235 -23.98 -6.40 0.77
C ILE A 235 -24.84 -5.13 0.76
N LYS A 236 -24.81 -4.37 1.85
CA LYS A 236 -25.50 -3.08 1.94
C LYS A 236 -24.95 -2.06 0.95
N GLU A 237 -23.64 -1.83 0.99
CA GLU A 237 -22.97 -0.75 0.25
C GLU A 237 -22.93 -1.00 -1.26
N LEU A 238 -22.96 -2.27 -1.68
CA LEU A 238 -22.99 -2.69 -3.08
C LEU A 238 -24.41 -3.08 -3.54
N LYS A 239 -25.42 -2.94 -2.67
CA LYS A 239 -26.84 -3.21 -2.96
C LYS A 239 -27.12 -4.60 -3.54
N LEU A 240 -26.51 -5.63 -2.95
CA LEU A 240 -26.53 -6.99 -3.48
C LEU A 240 -27.82 -7.75 -3.11
N THR A 241 -28.95 -7.38 -3.74
CA THR A 241 -30.28 -7.98 -3.48
C THR A 241 -30.31 -9.50 -3.73
N GLN A 242 -29.50 -9.99 -4.67
CA GLN A 242 -29.33 -11.42 -4.93
C GLN A 242 -28.75 -12.21 -3.75
N LYS A 243 -28.22 -11.55 -2.72
CA LYS A 243 -27.66 -12.19 -1.52
C LYS A 243 -28.66 -12.36 -0.37
N ILE A 244 -29.92 -11.92 -0.52
CA ILE A 244 -30.98 -12.07 0.48
C ILE A 244 -31.11 -13.50 1.04
N PRO A 245 -31.07 -14.60 0.23
CA PRO A 245 -31.17 -15.96 0.76
C PRO A 245 -30.09 -16.31 1.80
N TYR A 246 -28.88 -15.77 1.63
CA TYR A 246 -27.78 -15.97 2.57
C TYR A 246 -27.97 -15.16 3.86
N LEU A 247 -28.57 -13.96 3.76
CA LEU A 247 -28.95 -13.18 4.94
C LEU A 247 -30.00 -13.92 5.78
N THR A 248 -31.00 -14.52 5.15
CA THR A 248 -32.02 -15.32 5.84
C THR A 248 -31.40 -16.52 6.58
N LYS A 249 -30.46 -17.23 5.93
CA LYS A 249 -29.68 -18.32 6.56
C LYS A 249 -28.86 -17.82 7.76
N LEU A 250 -28.26 -16.64 7.66
CA LEU A 250 -27.50 -16.01 8.75
C LEU A 250 -28.42 -15.63 9.93
N VAL A 251 -29.61 -15.08 9.68
CA VAL A 251 -30.56 -14.73 10.76
C VAL A 251 -31.00 -15.96 11.56
N ALA A 252 -31.17 -17.10 10.88
CA ALA A 252 -31.53 -18.37 11.54
C ALA A 252 -30.41 -18.91 12.44
N ASN A 253 -29.14 -18.71 12.05
CA ASN A 253 -27.96 -19.29 12.71
C ASN A 253 -27.01 -18.23 13.27
N ALA A 254 -27.52 -17.06 13.66
CA ALA A 254 -26.70 -15.91 14.00
C ALA A 254 -25.82 -16.20 15.23
N PRO A 255 -24.51 -15.89 15.19
CA PRO A 255 -23.60 -16.18 16.30
C PRO A 255 -23.86 -15.30 17.53
N ASN A 256 -24.53 -14.16 17.36
CA ASN A 256 -24.94 -13.29 18.45
C ASN A 256 -26.14 -12.40 18.03
N ILE A 257 -26.72 -11.74 19.03
CA ILE A 257 -27.90 -10.88 18.88
C ILE A 257 -27.62 -9.66 17.97
N SER A 258 -26.43 -9.06 18.07
CA SER A 258 -26.08 -7.87 17.28
C SER A 258 -26.05 -8.16 15.77
N ILE A 259 -25.39 -9.25 15.36
CA ILE A 259 -25.35 -9.70 13.96
C ILE A 259 -26.74 -10.07 13.46
N LYS A 260 -27.56 -10.72 14.30
CA LYS A 260 -28.95 -11.05 13.95
C LYS A 260 -29.76 -9.80 13.61
N TYR A 261 -29.69 -8.77 14.45
CA TYR A 261 -30.38 -7.49 14.20
C TYR A 261 -29.83 -6.77 12.97
N GLU A 262 -28.52 -6.74 12.78
CA GLU A 262 -27.89 -6.11 11.60
C GLU A 262 -28.38 -6.77 10.30
N ALA A 263 -28.43 -8.12 10.26
CA ALA A 263 -28.92 -8.87 9.13
C ALA A 263 -30.43 -8.67 8.87
N GLN A 264 -31.27 -8.65 9.92
CA GLN A 264 -32.71 -8.39 9.79
C GLN A 264 -33.00 -7.00 9.21
N ASN A 265 -32.34 -5.98 9.76
CA ASN A 265 -32.46 -4.60 9.27
C ASN A 265 -32.02 -4.48 7.81
N LEU A 266 -30.96 -5.20 7.42
CA LEU A 266 -30.48 -5.22 6.04
C LEU A 266 -31.46 -5.90 5.07
N ILE A 267 -32.08 -7.01 5.47
CA ILE A 267 -33.12 -7.66 4.65
C ILE A 267 -34.26 -6.67 4.38
N GLN A 268 -34.78 -6.00 5.42
CA GLN A 268 -35.84 -5.02 5.28
C GLN A 268 -35.46 -3.88 4.32
N LEU A 269 -34.21 -3.39 4.41
CA LEU A 269 -33.71 -2.33 3.54
C LEU A 269 -33.60 -2.74 2.06
N LEU A 270 -33.29 -4.01 1.77
CA LEU A 270 -33.11 -4.51 0.40
C LEU A 270 -34.40 -4.98 -0.28
N THR A 271 -35.48 -5.17 0.50
CA THR A 271 -36.80 -5.58 0.00
C THR A 271 -37.76 -4.41 -0.30
N VAL A 272 -37.36 -3.18 0.05
CA VAL A 272 -38.08 -1.93 -0.21
C VAL A 272 -37.50 -1.27 -1.46
#